data_AF-A0A2P8B0Z9-F1
#
_entry.id   AF-A0A2P8B0Z9-F1
#
_cell.length_a   1.000
_cell.length_b   1.000
_cell.length_c   1.000
_cell.angle_alpha   90.00
_cell.angle_beta   90.00
_cell.angle_gamma   90.00
#
_symmetry.space_group_name_H-M   'P 1'
#
loop_
_entity.id
_entity.type
_entity.pdbx_description
1 polymer ?
#
loop_
_entity_poly.entity_id
_entity_poly.type
_entity_poly.pdbx_seq_one_letter_code
_entity_poly.pdbx_strand_id
1 'polypeptide(L)' 'MPGSDPERAVQLLGPVAHLRMAAVYAMFLAGIEPSEHPYHLGDVPAYLERAAAAA' A
#
# COMPACT_ATOMS: atom_id res chain seq x y z
N MET A 1 -9.47 -25.67 4.22
CA MET A 1 -10.82 -25.74 3.62
C MET A 1 -10.71 -26.56 2.35
N PRO A 2 -11.53 -27.59 2.12
CA PRO A 2 -11.55 -28.27 0.83
C PRO A 2 -11.87 -27.24 -0.28
N GLY A 3 -11.01 -27.15 -1.31
CA GLY A 3 -11.18 -26.21 -2.43
C GLY A 3 -10.64 -24.79 -2.22
N SER A 4 -10.05 -24.47 -1.06
CA SER A 4 -9.28 -23.22 -0.94
C SER A 4 -7.92 -23.37 -1.60
N ASP A 5 -7.51 -22.38 -2.40
CA ASP A 5 -6.16 -22.23 -2.92
C ASP A 5 -5.46 -21.05 -2.21
N PRO A 6 -4.87 -21.29 -1.02
CA PRO A 6 -4.23 -20.23 -0.24
C PRO A 6 -2.99 -19.67 -0.94
N GLU A 7 -2.28 -20.47 -1.73
CA GLU A 7 -1.08 -20.03 -2.47
C GLU A 7 -1.48 -19.03 -3.54
N ARG A 8 -2.55 -19.32 -4.29
CA ARG A 8 -3.11 -18.39 -5.25
C ARG A 8 -3.64 -17.12 -4.59
N ALA A 9 -4.29 -17.25 -3.43
CA ALA A 9 -4.76 -16.09 -2.67
C ALA A 9 -3.58 -15.17 -2.28
N VAL A 10 -2.47 -15.72 -1.79
CA VAL A 10 -1.27 -14.95 -1.44
C VAL A 10 -0.69 -14.23 -2.67
N GLN A 11 -0.63 -14.89 -3.83
CA GLN A 11 -0.18 -14.25 -5.08
C GLN A 11 -1.05 -13.04 -5.44
N LEU A 12 -2.37 -13.16 -5.31
CA LEU A 12 -3.32 -12.09 -5.62
C LEU A 12 -3.26 -10.91 -4.62
N LEU A 13 -2.69 -11.11 -3.43
CA LEU A 13 -2.58 -10.07 -2.41
C LEU A 13 -1.44 -9.08 -2.64
N GLY A 14 -0.50 -9.34 -3.56
CA GLY A 14 0.64 -8.44 -3.84
C GLY A 14 0.22 -6.99 -4.09
N PRO A 15 -0.64 -6.72 -5.09
CA PRO A 15 -1.18 -5.36 -5.34
C PRO A 15 -1.94 -4.79 -4.15
N VAL A 16 -2.73 -5.62 -3.47
CA VAL A 16 -3.56 -5.23 -2.32
C VAL A 16 -2.69 -4.77 -1.14
N ALA A 17 -1.55 -5.42 -0.92
CA ALA A 17 -0.60 -5.04 0.12
C ALA A 17 -0.02 -3.64 -0.14
N HIS A 18 0.33 -3.33 -1.39
CA HIS A 18 0.82 -2.01 -1.77
C HIS A 18 -0.27 -0.93 -1.67
N LEU A 19 -1.50 -1.22 -2.10
CA LEU A 19 -2.64 -0.31 -1.94
C LEU A 19 -2.95 -0.01 -0.46
N ARG A 20 -2.89 -1.03 0.40
CA ARG A 20 -3.05 -0.85 1.85
C ARG A 20 -1.99 0.09 2.41
N MET A 21 -0.73 -0.06 2.00
CA MET A 21 0.34 0.83 2.46
C MET A 21 0.16 2.27 1.98
N ALA A 22 -0.28 2.47 0.73
CA ALA A 22 -0.61 3.81 0.23
C ALA A 22 -1.70 4.48 1.09
N ALA A 23 -2.74 3.74 1.48
CA ALA A 23 -3.78 4.25 2.37
C ALA A 23 -3.26 4.58 3.78
N VAL A 24 -2.39 3.73 4.34
CA VAL A 24 -1.75 3.97 5.64
C VAL A 24 -0.93 5.27 5.62
N TYR A 25 -0.09 5.45 4.59
CA TYR A 25 0.71 6.66 4.46
C TYR A 25 -0.12 7.91 4.16
N ALA A 26 -1.24 7.78 3.44
CA ALA A 26 -2.16 8.88 3.24
C ALA A 26 -2.82 9.34 4.56
N MET A 27 -3.28 8.39 5.38
CA MET A 27 -3.82 8.69 6.71
C MET A 27 -2.76 9.29 7.64
N PHE A 28 -1.53 8.77 7.59
CA PHE A 28 -0.42 9.30 8.35
C PHE A 28 -0.07 10.74 7.94
N LEU A 29 0.09 11.02 6.65
CA LEU A 29 0.39 12.37 6.14
C LEU A 29 -0.70 13.38 6.52
N ALA A 30 -1.96 12.95 6.55
CA ALA A 30 -3.08 13.78 7.02
C ALA A 30 -3.06 14.05 8.54
N GLY A 31 -2.36 13.23 9.33
CA GLY A 31 -2.35 13.29 10.79
C GLY A 31 -1.07 13.88 11.43
N ILE A 32 0.02 14.02 10.67
CA ILE A 32 1.31 14.53 11.18
C ILE A 32 1.45 16.04 11.05
N GLU A 33 2.45 16.58 11.76
CA GLU A 33 2.77 18.01 11.71
C GLU A 33 3.18 18.45 10.29
N PRO A 34 2.77 19.65 9.82
CA PRO A 34 3.15 20.15 8.49
C PRO A 34 4.66 20.22 8.24
N SER A 35 5.46 20.44 9.28
CA SER A 35 6.92 20.41 9.26
C SER A 35 7.49 19.04 8.88
N GLU A 36 6.74 17.96 9.10
CA GLU A 36 7.14 16.59 8.79
C GLU A 36 6.71 16.14 7.39
N HIS A 37 5.80 16.87 6.73
CA HIS A 37 5.28 16.52 5.39
C HIS A 37 6.38 16.33 4.34
N PRO A 38 7.44 17.17 4.25
CA PRO A 38 8.49 17.00 3.26
C PRO A 38 9.16 15.62 3.26
N TYR A 39 9.18 14.93 4.41
CA TYR A 39 9.78 13.60 4.53
C TYR A 39 8.86 12.46 4.05
N HIS A 40 7.55 12.73 3.90
CA HIS A 40 6.53 11.71 3.65
C HIS A 40 5.69 11.93 2.39
N LEU A 41 5.81 13.10 1.74
CA LEU A 41 5.09 13.42 0.49
C LEU A 41 5.31 12.36 -0.61
N GLY A 42 6.46 11.68 -0.61
CA GLY A 42 6.80 10.64 -1.57
C GLY A 42 6.23 9.25 -1.26
N ASP A 43 5.77 9.00 -0.04
CA ASP A 43 5.41 7.64 0.39
C ASP A 43 4.15 7.13 -0.33
N VAL A 44 3.11 7.97 -0.40
CA VAL A 44 1.84 7.63 -1.07
C VAL A 44 2.04 7.30 -2.56
N PRO A 45 2.62 8.19 -3.40
CA PRO A 45 2.81 7.88 -4.82
C PRO A 45 3.70 6.65 -5.03
N ALA A 46 4.76 6.47 -4.23
CA ALA A 46 5.65 5.33 -4.38
C ALA A 46 4.96 3.97 -4.11
N TYR A 47 3.99 3.91 -3.19
CA TYR A 47 3.20 2.69 -2.98
C TYR A 47 2.12 2.47 -4.03
N LEU A 48 1.53 3.54 -4.59
CA LEU A 48 0.60 3.44 -5.71
C LEU A 48 1.29 2.90 -6.97
N GLU A 49 2.51 3.38 -7.28
CA GLU A 49 3.31 2.88 -8.40
C GLU A 49 3.64 1.39 -8.25
N ARG A 50 4.04 0.95 -7.04
CA ARG A 50 4.29 -0.47 -6.76
C ARG A 50 3.03 -1.32 -6.89
N ALA A 51 1.88 -0.81 -6.46
CA ALA A 51 0.61 -1.52 -6.63
C ALA A 51 0.27 -1.70 -8.12
N ALA A 52 0.44 -0.66 -8.93
CA ALA A 52 0.21 -0.71 -10.37
C ALA A 52 1.19 -1.66 -11.09
N ALA A 53 2.45 -1.71 -10.66
CA ALA A 53 3.45 -2.62 -11.23
C ALA A 53 3.24 -4.10 -10.85
N ALA A 54 2.50 -4.38 -9.77
CA ALA A 54 2.21 -5.73 -9.30
C ALA A 54 0.90 -6.32 -9.86
N ALA A 55 0.08 -5.51 -10.53
CA ALA A 55 -1.23 -5.87 -11.07
C ALA A 55 -1.12 -6.41 -12.50
#